data_AF-A0A286FCY2-F1
#
_entry.id   AF-A0A286FCY2-F1
#
_cell.length_a   1.000
_cell.length_b   1.000
_cell.length_c   1.000
_cell.angle_alpha   90.00
_cell.angle_beta   90.00
_cell.angle_gamma   90.00
#
_symmetry.space_group_name_H-M   'P 1'
#
loop_
_entity.id
_entity.type
_entity.pdbx_description
1 polymer ?
#
loop_
_entity_poly.entity_id
_entity_poly.type
_entity_poly.pdbx_seq_one_letter_code
_entity_poly.pdbx_strand_id
1 'polypeptide(L)'
;MANTLTEEQILLLQKPLPDAAISPHPTKKNMSSIRPIYVVERLNEVFGVGQWSLKTDLLPVNGNGDTILTINKITSTNKERTEYSCIVKTILTIPEYGIYYECIAGSTNDDMGDAAKGGISDGLSKICSWLGIGMAVYKGEQDKANQQWLKLIRPNVQQAINDLLDCESTQDLAVLKDQLYSVVLENKEFITAARERYAQLIALEEAAQSTPVKPKMLPEGKAENLPQSEETLASAEVEQAPAPLLAEPIKPGSLGPNIPDGKGGFVNVGKYITEANDAPKVMGTVRWLRMKQRDGYNVKAWMDAIHEKAITQLGLIPVTDPDTKLVTYCETQAA
;
A
#
# COMPACT_ATOMS: atom_id res chain seq x y z
N MET A 1 4.32 -37.42 4.07
CA MET A 1 2.89 -37.41 3.72
C MET A 1 2.55 -36.00 3.29
N ALA A 2 1.78 -35.80 2.22
CA ALA A 2 1.38 -34.46 1.81
C ALA A 2 0.41 -33.86 2.84
N ASN A 3 0.58 -32.60 3.17
CA ASN A 3 -0.33 -31.88 4.06
C ASN A 3 -1.63 -31.56 3.29
N THR A 4 -2.76 -31.60 3.99
CA THR A 4 -4.02 -31.09 3.45
C THR A 4 -4.08 -29.57 3.68
N LEU A 5 -4.66 -28.82 2.74
CA LEU A 5 -4.91 -27.39 2.93
C LEU A 5 -5.84 -27.16 4.12
N THR A 6 -5.54 -26.15 4.94
CA THR A 6 -6.43 -25.74 6.03
C THR A 6 -7.67 -25.03 5.47
N GLU A 7 -8.74 -24.96 6.25
CA GLU A 7 -9.94 -24.21 5.88
C GLU A 7 -9.62 -22.72 5.63
N GLU A 8 -8.71 -22.15 6.42
CA GLU A 8 -8.23 -20.78 6.23
C GLU A 8 -7.51 -20.59 4.89
N GLN A 9 -6.63 -21.52 4.52
CA GLN A 9 -5.94 -21.47 3.23
C GLN A 9 -6.92 -21.59 2.05
N ILE A 10 -7.89 -22.51 2.15
CA ILE A 10 -8.96 -22.66 1.14
C ILE A 10 -9.74 -21.35 1.02
N LEU A 11 -10.08 -20.73 2.15
CA LEU A 11 -10.83 -19.49 2.18
C LEU A 11 -10.02 -18.34 1.54
N LEU A 12 -8.73 -18.21 1.85
CA LEU A 12 -7.84 -17.23 1.21
C LEU A 12 -7.70 -17.47 -0.29
N LEU A 13 -7.56 -18.71 -0.75
CA LEU A 13 -7.52 -19.01 -2.19
C LEU A 13 -8.81 -18.60 -2.91
N GLN A 14 -9.95 -18.75 -2.25
CA GLN A 14 -11.27 -18.39 -2.78
C GLN A 14 -11.63 -16.91 -2.63
N LYS A 15 -10.88 -16.15 -1.81
CA LYS A 15 -11.09 -14.70 -1.64
C LYS A 15 -11.11 -14.02 -3.02
N PRO A 16 -12.15 -13.24 -3.35
CA PRO A 16 -12.22 -12.52 -4.61
C PRO A 16 -10.96 -11.67 -4.86
N LEU A 17 -10.55 -11.56 -6.12
CA LEU A 17 -9.47 -10.63 -6.49
C LEU A 17 -9.94 -9.17 -6.31
N PRO A 18 -9.04 -8.25 -5.93
CA PRO A 18 -9.41 -6.84 -5.81
C PRO A 18 -9.73 -6.25 -7.19
N ASP A 19 -10.55 -5.20 -7.24
CA ASP A 19 -10.93 -4.55 -8.51
C ASP A 19 -9.71 -4.06 -9.30
N ALA A 20 -8.65 -3.62 -8.61
CA ALA A 20 -7.40 -3.21 -9.24
C ALA A 20 -6.65 -4.34 -9.97
N ALA A 21 -6.96 -5.61 -9.67
CA ALA A 21 -6.43 -6.77 -10.36
C ALA A 21 -7.16 -7.04 -11.68
N ILE A 22 -8.35 -6.50 -11.88
CA ILE A 22 -9.23 -6.83 -13.00
C ILE A 22 -9.35 -5.60 -13.91
N SER A 23 -9.05 -5.78 -15.19
CA SER A 23 -9.23 -4.73 -16.19
C SER A 23 -9.92 -5.29 -17.43
N PRO A 24 -10.72 -4.49 -18.16
CA PRO A 24 -11.22 -4.90 -19.47
C PRO A 24 -10.07 -5.30 -20.41
N HIS A 25 -10.26 -6.37 -21.17
CA HIS A 25 -9.30 -6.81 -22.17
C HIS A 25 -9.17 -5.74 -23.27
N PRO A 26 -7.95 -5.32 -23.65
CA PRO A 26 -7.74 -4.16 -24.52
C PRO A 26 -8.37 -4.31 -25.91
N THR A 27 -8.41 -5.55 -26.43
CA THR A 27 -8.86 -5.84 -27.80
C THR A 27 -10.13 -6.69 -27.89
N LYS A 28 -10.62 -7.27 -26.78
CA LYS A 28 -11.75 -8.20 -26.77
C LYS A 28 -12.88 -7.62 -25.94
N LYS A 29 -13.98 -7.25 -26.60
CA LYS A 29 -15.17 -6.74 -25.90
C LYS A 29 -15.74 -7.81 -24.97
N ASN A 30 -16.23 -7.39 -23.81
CA ASN A 30 -16.83 -8.25 -22.78
C ASN A 30 -15.90 -9.32 -22.19
N MET A 31 -14.58 -9.15 -22.34
CA MET A 31 -13.60 -10.01 -21.70
C MET A 31 -12.83 -9.20 -20.67
N SER A 32 -12.58 -9.81 -19.51
CA SER A 32 -11.73 -9.24 -18.47
C SER A 32 -10.36 -9.92 -18.50
N SER A 33 -9.35 -9.18 -18.07
CA SER A 33 -7.99 -9.64 -17.87
C SER A 33 -7.61 -9.50 -16.41
N ILE A 34 -6.98 -10.54 -15.86
CA ILE A 34 -6.40 -10.52 -14.53
C ILE A 34 -4.94 -10.07 -14.65
N ARG A 35 -4.53 -9.15 -13.79
CA ARG A 35 -3.12 -8.78 -13.62
C ARG A 35 -2.42 -9.90 -12.85
N PRO A 36 -1.45 -10.61 -13.46
CA PRO A 36 -0.86 -11.82 -12.87
C PRO A 36 -0.17 -11.58 -11.52
N ILE A 37 0.29 -10.36 -11.25
CA ILE A 37 0.96 -10.03 -9.99
C ILE A 37 0.08 -10.30 -8.77
N TYR A 38 -1.22 -10.05 -8.85
CA TYR A 38 -2.15 -10.33 -7.74
C TYR A 38 -2.36 -11.83 -7.52
N VAL A 39 -2.17 -12.64 -8.57
CA VAL A 39 -2.18 -14.12 -8.44
C VAL A 39 -0.92 -14.58 -7.72
N VAL A 40 0.25 -14.01 -8.07
CA VAL A 40 1.53 -14.28 -7.39
C VAL A 40 1.49 -13.88 -5.93
N GLU A 41 0.96 -12.69 -5.63
CA GLU A 41 0.77 -12.22 -4.25
C GLU A 41 -0.11 -13.18 -3.45
N ARG A 42 -1.23 -13.64 -4.02
CA ARG A 42 -2.11 -14.62 -3.36
C ARG A 42 -1.42 -15.97 -3.14
N LEU A 43 -0.62 -16.46 -4.08
CA LEU A 43 0.19 -17.67 -3.86
C LEU A 43 1.17 -17.49 -2.71
N ASN A 44 1.85 -16.35 -2.65
CA ASN A 44 2.78 -16.04 -1.57
C ASN A 44 2.08 -15.90 -0.22
N GLU A 45 0.86 -15.35 -0.20
CA GLU A 45 0.04 -15.21 1.00
C GLU A 45 -0.41 -16.58 1.53
N VAL A 46 -0.85 -17.49 0.67
CA VAL A 46 -1.39 -18.79 1.10
C VAL A 46 -0.30 -19.83 1.40
N PHE A 47 0.76 -19.85 0.59
CA PHE A 47 1.79 -20.90 0.63
C PHE A 47 3.13 -20.43 1.16
N GLY A 48 3.40 -19.12 1.18
CA GLY A 48 4.70 -18.56 1.51
C GLY A 48 5.65 -18.50 0.30
N VAL A 49 6.53 -17.50 0.32
CA VAL A 49 7.56 -17.32 -0.70
C VAL A 49 8.54 -18.51 -0.66
N GLY A 50 8.81 -19.10 -1.83
CA GLY A 50 9.74 -20.23 -1.97
C GLY A 50 9.13 -21.62 -1.71
N GLN A 51 7.86 -21.71 -1.31
CA GLN A 51 7.16 -22.99 -1.08
C GLN A 51 6.44 -23.53 -2.31
N TRP A 52 6.35 -22.73 -3.37
CA TRP A 52 5.77 -23.09 -4.65
C TRP A 52 6.76 -22.82 -5.78
N SER A 53 6.62 -23.54 -6.88
CA SER A 53 7.46 -23.38 -8.06
C SER A 53 6.64 -23.38 -9.35
N LEU A 54 7.05 -22.54 -10.29
CA LEU A 54 6.49 -22.48 -11.63
C LEU A 54 7.58 -22.89 -12.62
N LYS A 55 7.29 -23.90 -13.44
CA LYS A 55 8.13 -24.28 -14.57
C LYS A 55 7.36 -24.07 -15.86
N THR A 56 8.01 -23.50 -16.85
CA THR A 56 7.37 -23.20 -18.14
C THR A 56 8.25 -23.59 -19.29
N ASP A 57 7.65 -24.29 -20.25
CA ASP A 57 8.29 -24.67 -21.50
C ASP A 57 7.52 -24.05 -22.67
N LEU A 58 8.23 -23.35 -23.55
CA LEU A 58 7.65 -22.97 -24.84
C LEU A 58 7.53 -24.23 -25.69
N LEU A 59 6.32 -24.52 -26.15
CA LEU A 59 6.05 -25.68 -26.98
C LEU A 59 6.32 -25.38 -28.46
N PRO A 60 6.80 -26.36 -29.23
CA PRO A 60 6.90 -26.24 -30.67
C PRO A 60 5.54 -25.88 -31.28
N VAL A 61 5.49 -24.82 -32.08
CA VAL A 61 4.29 -24.36 -32.80
C VAL A 61 4.20 -24.95 -34.21
N ASN A 62 5.26 -25.60 -34.68
CA ASN A 62 5.32 -26.27 -35.97
C ASN A 62 6.21 -27.53 -35.92
N GLY A 63 6.21 -28.31 -37.02
CA GLY A 63 7.00 -29.54 -37.14
C GLY A 63 8.52 -29.35 -37.24
N ASN A 64 9.00 -28.10 -37.31
CA ASN A 64 10.42 -27.78 -37.47
C ASN A 64 11.11 -27.47 -36.13
N GLY A 65 10.35 -27.46 -35.03
CA GLY A 65 10.87 -27.18 -33.69
C GLY A 65 10.84 -25.70 -33.31
N ASP A 66 10.30 -24.81 -34.14
CA ASP A 66 10.14 -23.41 -33.76
C ASP A 66 9.13 -23.31 -32.61
N THR A 67 9.45 -22.49 -31.62
CA THR A 67 8.62 -22.33 -30.41
C THR A 67 7.75 -21.07 -30.43
N ILE A 68 7.99 -20.17 -31.41
CA ILE A 68 7.23 -18.94 -31.61
C ILE A 68 6.93 -18.78 -33.10
N LEU A 69 5.66 -18.57 -33.41
CA LEU A 69 5.17 -18.34 -34.77
C LEU A 69 5.24 -16.84 -35.08
N THR A 70 5.90 -16.48 -36.18
CA THR A 70 5.86 -15.11 -36.72
C THR A 70 4.69 -15.00 -37.71
N ILE A 71 3.79 -14.06 -37.47
CA ILE A 71 2.56 -13.82 -38.22
C ILE A 71 2.64 -12.42 -38.82
N ASN A 72 2.64 -12.31 -40.14
CA ASN A 72 2.51 -11.02 -40.82
C ASN A 72 1.04 -10.81 -41.19
N LYS A 73 0.46 -9.69 -40.75
CA LYS A 73 -0.92 -9.31 -41.06
C LYS A 73 -1.00 -7.89 -41.60
N ILE A 74 -1.93 -7.68 -42.52
CA ILE A 74 -2.31 -6.34 -42.96
C ILE A 74 -3.47 -5.88 -42.07
N THR A 75 -3.28 -4.76 -41.39
CA THR A 75 -4.30 -4.14 -40.55
C THR A 75 -5.44 -3.55 -41.38
N SER A 76 -6.57 -3.22 -40.76
CA SER A 76 -7.68 -2.50 -41.41
C SER A 76 -7.28 -1.14 -41.98
N THR A 77 -6.12 -0.61 -41.59
CA THR A 77 -5.53 0.63 -42.13
C THR A 77 -4.53 0.40 -43.27
N ASN A 78 -4.50 -0.80 -43.84
CA ASN A 78 -3.58 -1.23 -44.90
C ASN A 78 -2.09 -1.09 -44.51
N LYS A 79 -1.78 -1.18 -43.22
CA LYS A 79 -0.42 -1.23 -42.69
C LYS A 79 -0.04 -2.65 -42.34
N GLU A 80 1.14 -3.07 -42.75
CA GLU A 80 1.75 -4.33 -42.32
C GLU A 80 2.09 -4.29 -40.84
N ARG A 81 1.79 -5.38 -40.14
CA ARG A 81 2.13 -5.60 -38.75
C ARG A 81 2.61 -7.04 -38.58
N THR A 82 3.74 -7.19 -37.91
CA THR A 82 4.23 -8.49 -37.47
C THR A 82 3.73 -8.75 -36.05
N GLU A 83 3.26 -9.97 -35.80
CA GLU A 83 2.89 -10.48 -34.50
C GLU A 83 3.59 -11.82 -34.25
N TYR A 84 3.84 -12.09 -32.99
CA TYR A 84 4.47 -13.30 -32.50
C TYR A 84 3.44 -14.05 -31.66
N SER A 85 3.24 -15.33 -31.95
CA SER A 85 2.33 -16.20 -31.22
C SER A 85 3.09 -17.36 -30.62
N CYS A 86 2.81 -17.70 -29.36
CA CYS A 86 3.45 -18.81 -28.69
C CYS A 86 2.44 -19.69 -27.97
N ILE A 87 2.85 -20.94 -27.73
CA ILE A 87 2.16 -21.88 -26.86
C ILE A 87 3.13 -22.23 -25.73
N VAL A 88 2.67 -22.16 -24.49
CA VAL A 88 3.46 -22.44 -23.29
C VAL A 88 2.79 -23.56 -22.51
N LYS A 89 3.57 -24.57 -22.14
CA LYS A 89 3.20 -25.51 -21.08
C LYS A 89 3.69 -24.95 -19.76
N THR A 90 2.77 -24.74 -18.82
CA THR A 90 3.06 -24.26 -17.47
C THR A 90 2.79 -25.38 -16.49
N ILE A 91 3.69 -25.58 -15.53
CA ILE A 91 3.59 -26.54 -14.44
C ILE A 91 3.73 -25.78 -13.13
N LEU A 92 2.71 -25.86 -12.27
CA LEU A 92 2.75 -25.36 -10.90
C LEU A 92 2.94 -26.54 -9.95
N THR A 93 3.87 -26.41 -9.01
CA THR A 93 4.09 -27.39 -7.96
C THR A 93 4.09 -26.73 -6.59
N ILE A 94 3.41 -27.33 -5.62
CA ILE A 94 3.47 -26.95 -4.20
C ILE A 94 3.74 -28.23 -3.41
N PRO A 95 5.02 -28.62 -3.24
CA PRO A 95 5.41 -29.97 -2.80
C PRO A 95 4.84 -30.35 -1.44
N GLU A 96 4.77 -29.41 -0.50
CA GLU A 96 4.26 -29.64 0.85
C GLU A 96 2.83 -30.20 0.85
N TYR A 97 2.00 -29.70 -0.06
CA TYR A 97 0.59 -30.09 -0.22
C TYR A 97 0.38 -31.15 -1.31
N GLY A 98 1.46 -31.65 -1.92
CA GLY A 98 1.37 -32.59 -3.04
C GLY A 98 0.64 -32.03 -4.26
N ILE A 99 0.57 -30.70 -4.40
CA ILE A 99 -0.12 -30.05 -5.51
C ILE A 99 0.78 -30.07 -6.74
N TYR A 100 0.24 -30.59 -7.83
CA TYR A 100 0.86 -30.62 -9.14
C TYR A 100 -0.21 -30.37 -10.21
N TYR A 101 -0.09 -29.25 -10.92
CA TYR A 101 -1.01 -28.87 -11.99
C TYR A 101 -0.26 -28.45 -13.23
N GLU A 102 -0.84 -28.77 -14.38
CA GLU A 102 -0.28 -28.47 -15.70
C GLU A 102 -1.34 -27.81 -16.58
N CYS A 103 -0.96 -26.78 -17.33
CA CYS A 103 -1.85 -26.12 -18.28
C CYS A 103 -1.09 -25.71 -19.53
N ILE A 104 -1.80 -25.76 -20.66
CA ILE A 104 -1.34 -25.18 -21.91
C ILE A 104 -2.03 -23.83 -22.08
N ALA A 105 -1.21 -22.82 -22.30
CA ALA A 105 -1.61 -21.44 -22.47
C ALA A 105 -0.91 -20.84 -23.68
N GLY A 106 -1.30 -19.63 -24.06
CA GLY A 106 -0.73 -18.98 -25.21
C GLY A 106 -0.98 -17.49 -25.21
N SER A 107 -0.22 -16.80 -26.04
CA SER A 107 -0.33 -15.35 -26.18
C SER A 107 0.06 -14.96 -27.59
N THR A 108 -0.42 -13.81 -28.02
CA THR A 108 -0.06 -13.20 -29.31
C THR A 108 0.16 -11.72 -29.09
N ASN A 109 1.33 -11.23 -29.51
CA ASN A 109 1.78 -9.88 -29.24
C ASN A 109 2.65 -9.36 -30.41
N ASP A 110 2.83 -8.06 -30.56
CA ASP A 110 3.75 -7.49 -31.56
C ASP A 110 5.21 -7.54 -31.15
N ASP A 111 5.50 -7.77 -29.86
CA ASP A 111 6.82 -8.11 -29.36
C ASP A 111 6.92 -9.61 -29.03
N MET A 112 8.02 -10.24 -29.46
CA MET A 112 8.27 -11.67 -29.26
C MET A 112 8.43 -12.02 -27.77
N GLY A 113 9.11 -11.17 -27.00
CA GLY A 113 9.30 -11.38 -25.57
C GLY A 113 7.99 -11.25 -24.80
N ASP A 114 7.16 -10.28 -25.15
CA ASP A 114 5.85 -10.08 -24.52
C ASP A 114 4.82 -11.13 -24.94
N ALA A 115 4.96 -11.73 -26.13
CA ALA A 115 4.23 -12.96 -26.46
C ALA A 115 4.58 -14.07 -25.47
N ALA A 116 5.86 -14.39 -25.30
CA ALA A 116 6.31 -15.44 -24.37
C ALA A 116 5.89 -15.16 -22.91
N LYS A 117 6.15 -13.95 -22.39
CA LYS A 117 5.74 -13.53 -21.03
C LYS A 117 4.22 -13.59 -20.85
N GLY A 118 3.47 -13.18 -21.87
CA GLY A 118 2.02 -13.25 -21.87
C GLY A 118 1.51 -14.69 -21.79
N GLY A 119 2.14 -15.62 -22.51
CA GLY A 119 1.80 -17.05 -22.47
C GLY A 119 2.04 -17.67 -21.09
N ILE A 120 3.16 -17.33 -20.46
CA ILE A 120 3.49 -17.75 -19.08
C ILE A 120 2.45 -17.19 -18.09
N SER A 121 2.12 -15.90 -18.23
CA SER A 121 1.16 -15.20 -17.36
C SER A 121 -0.27 -15.77 -17.47
N ASP A 122 -0.70 -16.09 -18.69
CA ASP A 122 -1.97 -16.75 -18.98
C ASP A 122 -1.99 -18.16 -18.36
N GLY A 123 -0.91 -18.94 -18.52
CA GLY A 123 -0.77 -20.27 -17.93
C GLY A 123 -0.82 -20.26 -16.40
N LEU A 124 -0.09 -19.35 -15.76
CA LEU A 124 -0.13 -19.16 -14.31
C LEU A 124 -1.55 -18.82 -13.83
N SER A 125 -2.18 -17.83 -14.45
CA SER A 125 -3.51 -17.35 -14.03
C SER A 125 -4.58 -18.42 -14.22
N LYS A 126 -4.48 -19.24 -15.27
CA LYS A 126 -5.40 -20.37 -15.50
C LYS A 126 -5.21 -21.49 -14.47
N ILE A 127 -3.98 -21.92 -14.23
CA ILE A 127 -3.70 -22.98 -13.24
C ILE A 127 -4.15 -22.53 -11.84
N CYS A 128 -3.85 -21.30 -11.46
CA CYS A 128 -4.21 -20.79 -10.15
C CYS A 128 -5.73 -20.66 -9.98
N SER A 129 -6.49 -20.52 -11.07
CA SER A 129 -7.95 -20.60 -11.01
C SER A 129 -8.45 -21.95 -10.50
N TRP A 130 -7.75 -23.06 -10.77
CA TRP A 130 -8.12 -24.39 -10.26
C TRP A 130 -7.91 -24.52 -8.75
N LEU A 131 -7.01 -23.73 -8.17
CA LEU A 131 -6.86 -23.58 -6.71
C LEU A 131 -7.94 -22.68 -6.10
N GLY A 132 -8.67 -21.92 -6.92
CA GLY A 132 -9.69 -20.95 -6.50
C GLY A 132 -9.33 -19.50 -6.80
N ILE A 133 -8.07 -19.19 -7.07
CA ILE A 133 -7.58 -17.81 -7.24
C ILE A 133 -8.14 -17.21 -8.53
N GLY A 134 -8.96 -16.17 -8.40
CA GLY A 134 -9.59 -15.52 -9.56
C GLY A 134 -10.66 -16.35 -10.26
N MET A 135 -11.09 -17.48 -9.68
CA MET A 135 -12.12 -18.36 -10.24
C MET A 135 -13.43 -17.62 -10.55
N ALA A 136 -13.82 -16.67 -9.68
CA ALA A 136 -15.02 -15.86 -9.88
C ALA A 136 -14.96 -14.98 -11.14
N VAL A 137 -13.77 -14.54 -11.56
CA VAL A 137 -13.58 -13.78 -12.80
C VAL A 137 -13.85 -14.65 -14.02
N TYR A 138 -13.33 -15.88 -14.03
CA TYR A 138 -13.57 -16.84 -15.12
C TYR A 138 -15.04 -17.26 -15.23
N LYS A 139 -15.77 -17.29 -14.10
CA LYS A 139 -17.21 -17.55 -14.07
C LYS A 139 -18.07 -16.34 -14.48
N GLY A 140 -17.49 -15.14 -14.53
CA GLY A 140 -18.25 -13.90 -14.70
C GLY A 140 -19.10 -13.55 -13.46
N GLU A 141 -18.68 -13.97 -12.27
CA GLU A 141 -19.42 -13.85 -11.01
C GLU A 141 -18.68 -13.03 -9.95
N GLN A 142 -17.73 -12.19 -10.38
CA GLN A 142 -16.87 -11.41 -9.48
C GLN A 142 -17.67 -10.59 -8.46
N ASP A 143 -18.71 -9.86 -8.89
CA ASP A 143 -19.54 -9.05 -7.99
C ASP A 143 -20.30 -9.90 -6.96
N LYS A 144 -20.80 -11.06 -7.40
CA LYS A 144 -21.50 -12.01 -6.51
C LYS A 144 -20.54 -12.59 -5.47
N ALA A 145 -19.33 -12.96 -5.91
CA ALA A 145 -18.29 -13.49 -5.04
C ALA A 145 -17.85 -12.43 -4.01
N ASN A 146 -17.67 -11.16 -4.43
CA ASN A 146 -17.42 -10.02 -3.54
C ASN A 146 -18.53 -9.88 -2.48
N GLN A 147 -19.80 -9.91 -2.89
CA GLN A 147 -20.92 -9.81 -1.95
C GLN A 147 -20.98 -10.99 -0.97
N GLN A 148 -20.75 -12.21 -1.44
CA GLN A 148 -20.74 -13.40 -0.60
C GLN A 148 -19.57 -13.39 0.38
N TRP A 149 -18.39 -12.99 -0.08
CA TRP A 149 -17.22 -12.80 0.77
C TRP A 149 -17.48 -11.79 1.89
N LEU A 150 -18.04 -10.62 1.53
CA LEU A 150 -18.43 -9.59 2.51
C LEU A 150 -19.43 -10.14 3.55
N LYS A 151 -20.40 -10.96 3.15
CA LYS A 151 -21.35 -11.59 4.09
C LYS A 151 -20.67 -12.59 5.02
N LEU A 152 -19.68 -13.32 4.55
CA LEU A 152 -18.95 -14.30 5.35
C LEU A 152 -18.06 -13.60 6.40
N ILE A 153 -17.38 -12.53 6.01
CA ILE A 153 -16.47 -11.81 6.91
C ILE A 153 -17.19 -10.86 7.86
N ARG A 154 -18.35 -10.29 7.49
CA ARG A 154 -19.06 -9.28 8.32
C ARG A 154 -19.38 -9.73 9.76
N PRO A 155 -19.91 -10.94 10.00
CA PRO A 155 -20.13 -11.43 11.37
C PRO A 155 -18.82 -11.55 12.15
N ASN A 156 -17.75 -12.01 11.49
CA ASN A 156 -16.43 -12.13 12.10
C ASN A 156 -15.80 -10.75 12.36
N VAL A 157 -16.04 -9.75 11.49
CA VAL A 157 -15.64 -8.36 11.70
C VAL A 157 -16.41 -7.75 12.86
N GLN A 158 -17.72 -7.96 12.96
CA GLN A 158 -18.51 -7.41 14.07
C GLN A 158 -18.08 -8.01 15.40
N GLN A 159 -17.85 -9.33 15.43
CA GLN A 159 -17.29 -9.98 16.61
C GLN A 159 -15.91 -9.43 16.93
N ALA A 160 -15.03 -9.26 15.94
CA ALA A 160 -13.73 -8.65 16.10
C ALA A 160 -13.78 -7.19 16.60
N ILE A 161 -14.77 -6.41 16.15
CA ILE A 161 -15.03 -5.05 16.67
C ILE A 161 -15.41 -5.13 18.14
N ASN A 162 -16.29 -6.06 18.51
CA ASN A 162 -16.69 -6.24 19.90
C ASN A 162 -15.49 -6.65 20.77
N ASP A 163 -14.71 -7.65 20.32
CA ASP A 163 -13.50 -8.11 21.01
C ASP A 163 -12.46 -6.98 21.15
N LEU A 164 -12.34 -6.11 20.14
CA LEU A 164 -11.51 -4.91 20.17
C LEU A 164 -12.05 -3.85 21.16
N LEU A 165 -13.36 -3.62 21.21
CA LEU A 165 -13.98 -2.68 22.16
C LEU A 165 -13.83 -3.16 23.60
N ASP A 166 -13.88 -4.48 23.82
CA ASP A 166 -13.72 -5.12 25.12
C ASP A 166 -12.24 -5.26 25.54
N CYS A 167 -11.30 -4.93 24.65
CA CYS A 167 -9.86 -4.98 24.93
C CYS A 167 -9.46 -3.97 26.02
N GLU A 168 -8.88 -4.45 27.13
CA GLU A 168 -8.51 -3.62 28.29
C GLU A 168 -7.05 -3.13 28.27
N SER A 169 -6.18 -3.72 27.45
CA SER A 169 -4.75 -3.36 27.41
C SER A 169 -4.21 -3.21 25.98
N THR A 170 -3.11 -2.45 25.84
CA THR A 170 -2.39 -2.28 24.57
C THR A 170 -1.71 -3.58 24.10
N GLN A 171 -1.41 -4.50 25.02
CA GLN A 171 -0.77 -5.77 24.75
C GLN A 171 -1.76 -6.80 24.17
N ASP A 172 -3.00 -6.80 24.66
CA ASP A 172 -4.10 -7.59 24.09
C ASP A 172 -4.46 -7.12 22.67
N LEU A 173 -4.33 -5.82 22.41
CA LEU A 173 -4.57 -5.23 21.09
C LEU A 173 -3.56 -5.69 20.04
N ALA A 174 -2.30 -5.95 20.44
CA ALA A 174 -1.29 -6.52 19.56
C ALA A 174 -1.61 -7.97 19.18
N VAL A 175 -2.10 -8.77 20.14
CA VAL A 175 -2.54 -10.15 19.92
C VAL A 175 -3.76 -10.20 19.00
N LEU A 176 -4.75 -9.32 19.24
CA LEU A 176 -5.93 -9.16 18.39
C LEU A 176 -5.57 -8.75 16.96
N LYS A 177 -4.57 -7.86 16.80
CA LYS A 177 -4.09 -7.44 15.49
C LYS A 177 -3.50 -8.61 14.69
N ASP A 178 -2.73 -9.48 15.33
CA ASP A 178 -2.18 -10.68 14.69
C ASP A 178 -3.26 -11.72 14.37
N GLN A 179 -4.28 -11.87 15.23
CA GLN A 179 -5.41 -12.78 14.99
C GLN A 179 -6.36 -12.31 13.88
N LEU A 180 -6.44 -11.00 13.64
CA LEU A 180 -7.40 -10.41 12.72
C LEU A 180 -6.79 -9.98 11.37
N TYR A 181 -5.49 -10.23 11.18
CA TYR A 181 -4.69 -9.71 10.07
C TYR A 181 -5.28 -10.01 8.67
N SER A 182 -6.03 -11.11 8.52
CA SER A 182 -6.65 -11.51 7.25
C SER A 182 -8.06 -10.92 7.01
N VAL A 183 -8.75 -10.48 8.06
CA VAL A 183 -10.16 -10.03 8.03
C VAL A 183 -10.29 -8.49 8.04
N VAL A 184 -9.29 -7.81 8.59
CA VAL A 184 -9.42 -6.43 9.08
C VAL A 184 -8.84 -5.34 8.18
N LEU A 185 -7.80 -5.62 7.40
CA LEU A 185 -7.05 -4.58 6.67
C LEU A 185 -7.85 -3.85 5.58
N GLU A 186 -9.02 -4.37 5.20
CA GLU A 186 -9.86 -3.77 4.16
C GLU A 186 -11.15 -3.12 4.69
N ASN A 187 -11.48 -3.27 5.98
CA ASN A 187 -12.70 -2.69 6.54
C ASN A 187 -12.43 -1.33 7.20
N LYS A 188 -12.86 -0.25 6.54
CA LYS A 188 -12.71 1.13 7.03
C LYS A 188 -13.35 1.37 8.40
N GLU A 189 -14.47 0.74 8.70
CA GLU A 189 -15.17 0.91 9.99
C GLU A 189 -14.35 0.26 11.11
N PHE A 190 -13.84 -0.96 10.88
CA PHE A 190 -12.93 -1.61 11.82
C PHE A 190 -11.67 -0.78 12.05
N ILE A 191 -11.00 -0.32 10.97
CA ILE A 191 -9.76 0.48 11.08
C ILE A 191 -10.00 1.76 11.88
N THR A 192 -11.17 2.38 11.72
CA THR A 192 -11.53 3.59 12.47
C THR A 192 -11.75 3.26 13.95
N ALA A 193 -12.54 2.23 14.26
CA ALA A 193 -12.78 1.77 15.62
C ALA A 193 -11.48 1.35 16.34
N ALA A 194 -10.59 0.63 15.66
CA ALA A 194 -9.27 0.23 16.17
C ALA A 194 -8.37 1.41 16.50
N ARG A 195 -8.35 2.43 15.64
CA ARG A 195 -7.59 3.67 15.90
C ARG A 195 -8.14 4.44 17.09
N GLU A 196 -9.47 4.55 17.19
CA GLU A 196 -10.12 5.24 18.30
C GLU A 196 -9.87 4.52 19.62
N ARG A 197 -10.01 3.19 19.67
CA ARG A 197 -9.75 2.41 20.88
C ARG A 197 -8.28 2.46 21.30
N TYR A 198 -7.35 2.36 20.35
CA TYR A 198 -5.93 2.48 20.66
C TYR A 198 -5.57 3.85 21.25
N ALA A 199 -6.13 4.93 20.71
CA ALA A 199 -5.96 6.27 21.27
C ALA A 199 -6.53 6.39 22.69
N GLN A 200 -7.67 5.76 22.98
CA GLN A 200 -8.25 5.72 24.34
C GLN A 200 -7.35 4.98 25.33
N LEU A 201 -6.78 3.83 24.93
CA LEU A 201 -5.90 3.03 25.80
C LEU A 201 -4.61 3.78 26.14
N ILE A 202 -3.99 4.45 25.16
CA ILE A 202 -2.82 5.31 25.40
C ILE A 202 -3.16 6.41 26.41
N ALA A 203 -4.29 7.11 26.23
CA ALA A 203 -4.69 8.17 27.14
C ALA A 203 -4.93 7.66 28.57
N LEU A 204 -5.45 6.44 28.74
CA LEU A 204 -5.63 5.80 30.04
C LEU A 204 -4.29 5.42 30.70
N GLU A 205 -3.34 4.89 29.93
CA GLU A 205 -2.00 4.55 30.42
C GLU A 205 -1.22 5.81 30.85
N GLU A 206 -1.28 6.89 30.06
CA GLU A 206 -0.68 8.19 30.38
C GLU A 206 -1.32 8.81 31.64
N ALA A 207 -2.65 8.76 31.75
CA ALA A 207 -3.37 9.24 32.92
C ALA A 207 -2.96 8.47 34.18
N ALA A 208 -2.85 7.14 34.10
CA ALA A 208 -2.42 6.29 35.21
C ALA A 208 -0.99 6.64 35.70
N GLN A 209 -0.07 6.93 34.76
CA GLN A 209 1.31 7.32 35.06
C GLN A 209 1.44 8.75 35.62
N SER A 210 0.49 9.64 35.29
CA SER A 210 0.48 11.04 35.76
C SER A 210 -0.07 11.21 37.19
N THR A 211 -0.63 10.16 37.79
CA THR A 211 -1.22 10.25 39.13
C THR A 211 -0.13 10.56 40.17
N PRO A 212 -0.16 11.72 40.85
CA PRO A 212 0.89 12.08 41.78
C PRO A 212 0.87 11.11 42.95
N VAL A 213 1.99 10.42 43.15
CA VAL A 213 2.24 9.60 44.34
C VAL A 213 2.08 10.51 45.55
N LYS A 214 0.98 10.33 46.31
CA LYS A 214 0.78 11.04 47.58
C LYS A 214 2.03 10.84 48.42
N PRO A 215 2.72 11.91 48.85
CA PRO A 215 3.88 11.77 49.71
C PRO A 215 3.45 11.01 50.96
N LYS A 216 4.10 9.86 51.17
CA LYS A 216 3.89 9.01 52.34
C LYS A 216 4.28 9.85 53.55
N MET A 217 3.30 10.34 54.32
CA MET A 217 3.58 11.08 55.55
C MET A 217 4.35 10.15 56.49
N LEU A 218 5.63 10.47 56.70
CA LEU A 218 6.47 9.84 57.71
C LEU A 218 5.95 10.25 59.10
N PRO A 219 5.89 9.30 60.05
CA PRO A 219 5.49 9.63 61.42
C PRO A 219 6.55 10.50 62.10
N GLU A 220 6.08 11.53 62.78
CA GLU A 220 6.89 12.46 63.58
C GLU A 220 7.66 11.71 64.67
N GLY A 221 8.98 11.89 64.72
CA GLY A 221 9.83 11.20 65.67
C GLY A 221 11.21 11.82 65.86
N LYS A 222 11.26 12.79 66.76
CA LYS A 222 12.36 13.22 67.67
C LYS A 222 13.74 13.61 67.10
N ALA A 223 14.10 14.84 67.46
CA ALA A 223 15.40 15.47 67.32
C ALA A 223 16.48 14.81 68.19
N GLU A 224 17.71 14.73 67.65
CA GLU A 224 18.95 14.83 68.44
C GLU A 224 20.17 15.15 67.53
N ASN A 225 20.84 16.25 67.89
CA ASN A 225 22.26 16.63 67.74
C ASN A 225 23.06 16.46 66.43
N LEU A 226 23.36 17.64 65.86
CA LEU A 226 24.59 18.18 65.21
C LEU A 226 25.94 17.44 65.52
N PRO A 227 26.94 17.49 64.61
CA PRO A 227 27.73 18.71 64.40
C PRO A 227 28.07 19.10 62.95
N GLN A 228 28.40 20.38 62.85
CA GLN A 228 28.80 21.14 61.67
C GLN A 228 30.09 20.64 61.03
N SER A 229 30.18 20.77 59.70
CA SER A 229 31.39 21.26 59.04
C SER A 229 31.00 22.07 57.81
N GLU A 230 31.65 23.22 57.68
CA GLU A 230 31.58 24.14 56.56
C GLU A 230 32.29 23.53 55.34
N GLU A 231 31.72 23.69 54.15
CA GLU A 231 32.53 23.99 52.98
C GLU A 231 31.69 24.71 51.91
N THR A 232 32.24 25.82 51.47
CA THR A 232 31.76 26.73 50.45
C THR A 232 32.18 26.19 49.08
N LEU A 233 31.31 26.26 48.05
CA LEU A 233 31.67 26.79 46.72
C LEU A 233 30.52 26.67 45.68
N ALA A 234 30.33 27.82 45.02
CA ALA A 234 30.01 28.02 43.61
C ALA A 234 28.66 27.51 43.07
N SER A 235 27.73 28.46 43.02
CA SER A 235 26.61 28.58 42.09
C SER A 235 27.07 28.47 40.64
N ALA A 236 26.39 27.62 39.85
CA ALA A 236 26.32 27.76 38.40
C ALA A 236 24.84 27.65 38.01
N GLU A 237 24.26 28.78 37.62
CA GLU A 237 22.97 28.86 36.95
C GLU A 237 23.10 28.21 35.57
N VAL A 238 22.28 27.18 35.31
CA VAL A 238 21.99 26.71 33.96
C VAL A 238 20.60 27.21 33.62
N GLU A 239 20.57 28.24 32.80
CA GLU A 239 19.38 28.81 32.16
C GLU A 239 18.77 27.74 31.23
N GLN A 240 17.62 27.19 31.62
CA GLN A 240 16.84 26.30 30.76
C GLN A 240 16.16 27.13 29.65
N ALA A 241 16.62 26.94 28.41
CA ALA A 241 15.91 27.41 27.23
C ALA A 241 14.52 26.75 27.13
N PRO A 242 13.48 27.48 26.68
CA PRO A 242 12.14 26.92 26.53
C PRO A 242 12.10 25.87 25.41
N ALA A 243 11.39 24.77 25.65
CA ALA A 243 11.17 23.72 24.69
C ALA A 243 10.54 24.26 23.39
N PRO A 244 10.98 23.80 22.20
CA PRO A 244 10.36 24.19 20.95
C PRO A 244 8.96 23.57 20.84
N LEU A 245 7.97 24.41 20.52
CA LEU A 245 6.62 23.98 20.14
C LEU A 245 6.73 23.09 18.88
N LEU A 246 6.51 21.78 19.06
CA LEU A 246 6.34 20.84 17.96
C LEU A 246 5.01 21.13 17.26
N ALA A 247 5.07 21.70 16.05
CA ALA A 247 3.91 21.82 15.17
C ALA A 247 3.46 20.42 14.69
N GLU A 248 2.15 20.18 14.70
CA GLU A 248 1.55 18.92 14.26
C GLU A 248 1.87 18.59 12.79
N PRO A 249 2.02 17.30 12.43
CA PRO A 249 2.22 16.89 11.04
C PRO A 249 0.95 17.11 10.20
N ILE A 250 1.11 17.80 9.07
CA ILE A 250 0.04 18.07 8.10
C ILE A 250 -0.43 16.77 7.44
N LYS A 251 -1.74 16.53 7.45
CA LYS A 251 -2.40 15.38 6.80
C LYS A 251 -2.19 15.41 5.27
N PRO A 252 -1.93 14.26 4.61
CA PRO A 252 -1.91 14.18 3.16
C PRO A 252 -3.30 14.54 2.59
N GLY A 253 -3.39 15.62 1.80
CA GLY A 253 -4.60 15.98 1.04
C GLY A 253 -5.16 17.40 1.23
N SER A 254 -4.55 18.27 2.05
CA SER A 254 -5.17 19.56 2.42
C SER A 254 -4.87 20.76 1.49
N LEU A 255 -4.10 20.59 0.42
CA LEU A 255 -3.75 21.69 -0.50
C LEU A 255 -4.46 21.53 -1.86
N GLY A 256 -5.76 21.82 -1.90
CA GLY A 256 -6.52 21.98 -3.15
C GLY A 256 -8.04 22.04 -2.91
N PRO A 257 -8.82 22.70 -3.79
CA PRO A 257 -10.28 22.58 -3.77
C PRO A 257 -10.69 21.12 -4.07
N ASN A 258 -11.72 20.63 -3.39
CA ASN A 258 -12.27 19.29 -3.60
C ASN A 258 -12.64 19.09 -5.08
N ILE A 259 -12.00 18.12 -5.74
CA ILE A 259 -12.31 17.70 -7.10
C ILE A 259 -13.37 16.59 -7.01
N PRO A 260 -14.59 16.77 -7.54
CA PRO A 260 -15.51 15.66 -7.76
C PRO A 260 -14.93 14.80 -8.89
N ASP A 261 -14.95 13.47 -8.71
CA ASP A 261 -14.56 12.46 -9.69
C ASP A 261 -13.06 12.23 -9.92
N GLY A 262 -12.37 11.73 -8.88
CA GLY A 262 -11.45 10.56 -8.94
C GLY A 262 -10.36 10.43 -10.02
N LYS A 263 -10.05 11.47 -10.81
CA LYS A 263 -9.07 11.42 -11.91
C LYS A 263 -8.27 12.72 -11.98
N GLY A 264 -7.49 13.00 -10.93
CA GLY A 264 -6.53 14.11 -10.87
C GLY A 264 -5.08 13.61 -10.85
N GLY A 265 -4.17 14.36 -11.48
CA GLY A 265 -2.73 14.08 -11.43
C GLY A 265 -2.18 14.20 -10.00
N PHE A 266 -1.17 13.40 -9.68
CA PHE A 266 -0.55 13.36 -8.36
C PHE A 266 0.42 14.53 -8.15
N VAL A 267 0.27 15.25 -7.05
CA VAL A 267 1.33 16.10 -6.49
C VAL A 267 2.03 15.26 -5.42
N ASN A 268 3.31 14.97 -5.61
CA ASN A 268 4.10 14.24 -4.62
C ASN A 268 4.77 15.27 -3.71
N VAL A 269 4.22 15.48 -2.51
CA VAL A 269 4.82 16.35 -1.49
C VAL A 269 5.64 15.45 -0.56
N GLY A 270 6.93 15.31 -0.86
CA GLY A 270 7.87 14.59 -0.01
C GLY A 270 8.70 15.55 0.84
N LYS A 271 8.84 15.25 2.14
CA LYS A 271 9.77 15.93 3.04
C LYS A 271 11.13 15.22 2.91
N TYR A 272 12.13 15.89 2.33
CA TYR A 272 13.50 15.38 2.30
C TYR A 272 14.32 16.14 3.32
N ILE A 273 14.79 15.45 4.36
CA ILE A 273 15.80 15.97 5.28
C ILE A 273 17.13 15.41 4.78
N THR A 274 17.96 16.25 4.16
CA THR A 274 19.37 15.90 3.93
C THR A 274 20.16 16.39 5.14
N GLU A 275 20.75 15.46 5.88
CA GLU A 275 21.75 15.77 6.90
C GLU A 275 23.03 16.23 6.22
N ALA A 276 23.14 17.53 5.98
CA ALA A 276 24.39 18.24 5.78
C ALA A 276 24.18 19.66 6.29
N ASN A 277 24.93 20.02 7.32
CA ASN A 277 24.95 21.38 7.87
C ASN A 277 25.31 22.36 6.73
N ASP A 278 24.55 23.46 6.64
CA ASP A 278 24.71 24.62 5.75
C ASP A 278 23.97 24.68 4.40
N ALA A 279 22.96 23.84 4.14
CA ALA A 279 22.05 24.02 2.98
C ALA A 279 20.59 24.35 3.40
N PRO A 280 19.87 25.21 2.65
CA PRO A 280 18.48 25.54 2.93
C PRO A 280 17.58 24.28 2.89
N LYS A 281 16.71 24.14 3.90
CA LYS A 281 15.76 23.02 4.00
C LYS A 281 14.69 23.11 2.91
N VAL A 282 14.75 22.18 1.94
CA VAL A 282 13.74 22.05 0.89
C VAL A 282 12.57 21.22 1.43
N MET A 283 11.40 21.84 1.58
CA MET A 283 10.22 21.19 2.18
C MET A 283 9.30 20.50 1.16
N GLY A 284 9.55 20.65 -0.15
CA GLY A 284 8.85 19.89 -1.17
C GLY A 284 9.19 20.32 -2.59
N THR A 285 9.06 19.38 -3.54
CA THR A 285 9.33 19.61 -4.97
C THR A 285 8.04 19.42 -5.75
N VAL A 286 7.53 20.48 -6.40
CA VAL A 286 6.39 20.35 -7.31
C VAL A 286 6.92 20.04 -8.71
N ARG A 287 6.75 18.80 -9.18
CA ARG A 287 7.16 18.40 -10.54
C ARG A 287 6.10 18.80 -11.57
N TRP A 288 6.54 19.46 -12.63
CA TRP A 288 5.76 19.69 -13.84
C TRP A 288 5.58 18.38 -14.61
N LEU A 289 4.48 17.67 -14.39
CA LEU A 289 4.00 16.70 -15.36
C LEU A 289 3.28 17.47 -16.46
N ARG A 290 3.71 17.30 -17.71
CA ARG A 290 3.13 17.95 -18.89
C ARG A 290 1.65 17.53 -19.03
N MET A 291 0.75 18.26 -18.36
CA MET A 291 -0.69 18.03 -18.43
C MET A 291 -1.18 18.56 -19.77
N LYS A 292 -1.74 17.67 -20.60
CA LYS A 292 -2.46 18.11 -21.80
C LYS A 292 -3.70 18.88 -21.36
N GLN A 293 -3.89 20.07 -21.91
CA GLN A 293 -5.13 20.82 -21.78
C GLN A 293 -6.28 19.91 -22.22
N ARG A 294 -7.19 19.62 -21.29
CA ARG A 294 -8.39 18.82 -21.53
C ARG A 294 -9.58 19.77 -21.50
N ASP A 295 -10.50 19.60 -22.44
CA ASP A 295 -11.63 20.50 -22.63
C ASP A 295 -12.34 20.78 -21.30
N GLY A 296 -12.45 22.07 -20.96
CA GLY A 296 -13.14 22.56 -19.77
C GLY A 296 -12.29 22.85 -18.52
N TYR A 297 -11.00 22.48 -18.49
CA TYR A 297 -10.13 22.75 -17.33
C TYR A 297 -9.11 23.85 -17.59
N ASN A 298 -9.24 24.98 -16.88
CA ASN A 298 -8.26 26.06 -16.88
C ASN A 298 -7.12 25.73 -15.89
N VAL A 299 -6.17 24.92 -16.36
CA VAL A 299 -4.98 24.50 -15.59
C VAL A 299 -4.21 25.69 -15.03
N LYS A 300 -4.18 26.82 -15.76
CA LYS A 300 -3.50 28.04 -15.30
C LYS A 300 -4.17 28.61 -14.04
N ALA A 301 -5.50 28.74 -14.03
CA ALA A 301 -6.23 29.28 -12.89
C ALA A 301 -6.08 28.40 -11.63
N TRP A 302 -6.05 27.08 -11.79
CA TRP A 302 -5.82 26.16 -10.68
C TRP A 302 -4.40 26.27 -10.10
N MET A 303 -3.40 26.40 -10.99
CA MET A 303 -2.00 26.59 -10.58
C MET A 303 -1.77 27.94 -9.89
N ASP A 304 -2.38 29.02 -10.42
CA ASP A 304 -2.31 30.36 -9.82
C ASP A 304 -2.85 30.32 -8.37
N ALA A 305 -3.94 29.58 -8.12
CA ALA A 305 -4.50 29.40 -6.78
C ALA A 305 -3.61 28.59 -5.82
N ILE A 306 -2.86 27.59 -6.32
CA ILE A 306 -1.87 26.87 -5.51
C ILE A 306 -0.70 27.78 -5.14
N HIS A 307 -0.22 28.56 -6.11
CA HIS A 307 0.88 29.51 -5.93
C HIS A 307 0.52 30.59 -4.89
N GLU A 308 -0.67 31.16 -5.01
CA GLU A 308 -1.20 32.15 -4.08
C GLU A 308 -1.28 31.59 -2.65
N LYS A 309 -1.83 30.37 -2.47
CA LYS A 309 -1.91 29.74 -1.14
C LYS A 309 -0.52 29.44 -0.55
N ALA A 310 0.43 28.95 -1.36
CA ALA A 310 1.78 28.65 -0.90
C ALA A 310 2.50 29.91 -0.38
N ILE A 311 2.32 31.05 -1.07
CA ILE A 311 2.94 32.32 -0.65
C ILE A 311 2.19 32.93 0.54
N THR A 312 0.87 33.07 0.43
CA THR A 312 0.07 33.86 1.40
C THR A 312 -0.23 33.13 2.70
N GLN A 313 -0.45 31.82 2.66
CA GLN A 313 -0.86 31.04 3.84
C GLN A 313 0.32 30.33 4.50
N LEU A 314 1.34 29.96 3.72
CA LEU A 314 2.49 29.19 4.21
C LEU A 314 3.80 30.00 4.24
N GLY A 315 3.80 31.25 3.75
CA GLY A 315 4.99 32.11 3.76
C GLY A 315 6.13 31.60 2.89
N LEU A 316 5.85 30.73 1.91
CA LEU A 316 6.88 30.10 1.10
C LEU A 316 7.28 30.99 -0.09
N ILE A 317 8.57 30.98 -0.43
CA ILE A 317 9.10 31.67 -1.60
C ILE A 317 9.25 30.68 -2.75
N PRO A 318 8.68 30.97 -3.94
CA PRO A 318 8.90 30.17 -5.13
C PRO A 318 10.31 30.42 -5.70
N VAL A 319 11.05 29.35 -5.91
CA VAL A 319 12.34 29.32 -6.62
C VAL A 319 12.13 28.57 -7.92
N THR A 320 12.30 29.25 -9.04
CA THR A 320 12.17 28.63 -10.37
C THR A 320 13.53 28.21 -10.88
N ASP A 321 13.70 26.93 -11.16
CA ASP A 321 14.86 26.40 -11.87
C ASP A 321 14.86 26.95 -13.31
N PRO A 322 15.92 27.67 -13.72
CA PRO A 322 15.97 28.32 -15.02
C PRO A 322 15.99 27.33 -16.19
N ASP A 323 16.51 26.13 -15.98
CA ASP A 323 16.73 25.10 -17.02
C ASP A 323 15.53 24.18 -17.17
N THR A 324 14.94 23.76 -16.04
CA THR A 324 13.80 22.82 -16.05
C THR A 324 12.44 23.51 -16.00
N LYS A 325 12.42 24.83 -15.73
CA LYS A 325 11.22 25.62 -15.41
C LYS A 325 10.44 25.08 -14.21
N LEU A 326 11.08 24.26 -13.39
CA LEU A 326 10.48 23.67 -12.22
C LEU A 326 10.38 24.70 -11.09
N VAL A 327 9.21 24.80 -10.45
CA VAL A 327 9.00 25.74 -9.34
C VAL A 327 9.05 24.95 -8.04
N THR A 328 10.03 25.26 -7.22
CA THR A 328 10.23 24.71 -5.86
C THR A 328 9.82 25.78 -4.86
N TYR A 329 9.26 25.41 -3.71
CA TYR A 329 8.90 26.38 -2.67
C TYR A 329 9.76 26.16 -1.43
N CYS A 330 10.35 27.23 -0.91
CA CYS A 330 11.27 27.20 0.23
C CYS A 330 10.75 28.11 1.36
N GLU A 331 11.01 27.76 2.62
CA GLU A 331 10.76 28.67 3.75
C GLU A 331 11.74 29.85 3.72
N THR A 332 11.26 31.03 4.12
CA THR A 332 12.13 32.16 4.47
C THR A 332 12.94 31.79 5.70
N GLN A 333 14.28 31.77 5.58
CA GLN A 333 15.12 31.90 6.78
C GLN A 333 14.88 33.29 7.35
N ALA A 334 14.37 33.37 8.58
CA ALA A 334 14.45 34.61 9.35
C ALA A 334 15.94 34.97 9.47
N ALA A 335 16.30 36.17 9.01
CA ALA A 335 17.61 36.77 9.24
C ALA A 335 17.81 37.06 10.74
#